data_AF-A0A831YEH1-F1
#
_entry.id   AF-A0A831YEH1-F1
#
_cell.length_a   1.000
_cell.length_b   1.000
_cell.length_c   1.000
_cell.angle_alpha   90.00
_cell.angle_beta   90.00
_cell.angle_gamma   90.00
#
_symmetry.space_group_name_H-M   'P 1'
#
loop_
_entity.id
_entity.type
_entity.pdbx_description
1 polymer ?
#
loop_
_entity_poly.entity_id
_entity_poly.type
_entity_poly.pdbx_seq_one_letter_code
_entity_poly.pdbx_strand_id
1 'polypeptide(L)'
;MNHRFNLSDFRSVLKTVHLGMQKIVGEARGSCVSFTPRKVLEFGGVDTTAPVALTLVKHILERLVEAGLMQRDDSRARTRYVLCKNSPLWQKLRGGDSDTLKMLEEITAE
;
A
#
# COMPACT_ATOMS: atom_id res chain seq x y z
N MET A 1 -17.79 2.72 -6.25
CA MET A 1 -17.55 2.24 -7.62
C MET A 1 -16.47 1.18 -7.55
N ASN A 2 -16.75 -0.05 -7.99
CA ASN A 2 -15.72 -1.08 -8.13
C ASN A 2 -14.95 -0.80 -9.43
N HIS A 3 -13.66 -0.48 -9.32
CA HIS A 3 -12.82 -0.25 -10.50
C HIS A 3 -12.26 -1.58 -11.00
N ARG A 4 -12.20 -1.74 -12.32
CA ARG A 4 -11.60 -2.93 -12.94
C ARG A 4 -10.10 -2.90 -12.66
N PHE A 5 -9.60 -3.86 -11.87
CA PHE A 5 -8.18 -3.95 -11.56
C PHE A 5 -7.40 -4.39 -12.80
N ASN A 6 -6.61 -3.48 -13.37
CA ASN A 6 -5.80 -3.76 -14.54
C ASN A 6 -4.41 -4.26 -14.13
N LEU A 7 -4.22 -5.58 -14.24
CA LEU A 7 -2.98 -6.25 -13.86
C LEU A 7 -1.84 -6.08 -14.87
N SER A 8 -2.14 -5.72 -16.13
CA SER A 8 -1.12 -5.52 -17.16
C SER A 8 -0.56 -4.10 -17.20
N ASP A 9 -1.15 -3.18 -16.45
CA ASP A 9 -0.67 -1.81 -16.27
C ASP A 9 -0.22 -1.60 -14.82
N PHE A 10 1.10 -1.67 -14.60
CA PHE A 10 1.66 -1.52 -13.26
C PHE A 10 1.33 -0.16 -12.62
N ARG A 11 1.16 0.90 -13.43
CA ARG A 11 0.76 2.21 -12.92
C ARG A 11 -0.65 2.19 -12.34
N SER A 12 -1.57 1.46 -12.96
CA SER A 12 -2.90 1.24 -12.40
C SER A 12 -2.84 0.49 -11.07
N VAL A 13 -1.94 -0.48 -10.94
CA VAL A 13 -1.70 -1.19 -9.67
C VAL A 13 -1.18 -0.24 -8.59
N LEU A 14 -0.19 0.61 -8.91
CA LEU A 14 0.35 1.61 -7.99
C LEU A 14 -0.73 2.59 -7.52
N LYS A 15 -1.61 3.06 -8.42
CA LYS A 15 -2.75 3.90 -8.06
C LYS A 15 -3.70 3.22 -7.07
N THR A 16 -4.02 1.95 -7.30
CA THR A 16 -4.85 1.18 -6.36
C THR A 16 -4.18 1.05 -4.99
N VAL A 17 -2.88 0.74 -4.96
CA VAL A 17 -2.11 0.62 -3.72
C VAL A 17 -2.05 1.96 -2.98
N HIS A 18 -1.78 3.05 -3.69
CA HIS A 18 -1.81 4.41 -3.16
C HIS A 18 -3.16 4.72 -2.50
N LEU A 19 -4.28 4.55 -3.21
CA LEU A 19 -5.62 4.82 -2.69
C LEU A 19 -5.95 3.94 -1.48
N GLY A 20 -5.58 2.66 -1.54
CA GLY A 20 -5.79 1.72 -0.44
C GLY A 20 -5.05 2.15 0.83
N MET A 21 -3.76 2.44 0.72
CA MET A 21 -2.96 2.92 1.86
C MET A 21 -3.45 4.29 2.37
N GLN A 22 -3.79 5.20 1.46
CA GLN A 22 -4.28 6.54 1.82
C GLN A 22 -5.55 6.43 2.65
N LYS A 23 -6.49 5.57 2.24
CA LYS A 23 -7.73 5.35 2.99
C LYS A 23 -7.48 4.68 4.34
N ILE A 24 -6.61 3.66 4.41
CA ILE A 24 -6.23 3.00 5.68
C ILE A 24 -5.63 4.01 6.66
N VAL A 25 -4.70 4.86 6.20
CA VAL A 25 -4.03 5.87 7.03
C VAL A 25 -5.00 7.01 7.40
N GLY A 26 -5.86 7.44 6.47
CA GLY A 26 -6.85 8.48 6.70
C GLY A 26 -7.90 8.10 7.74
N GLU A 27 -8.32 6.83 7.76
CA GLU A 27 -9.27 6.30 8.75
C GLU A 27 -8.62 5.95 10.10
N ALA A 28 -7.27 5.99 10.19
CA ALA A 28 -6.55 5.60 11.38
C ALA A 28 -6.74 6.60 12.54
N ARG A 29 -7.30 6.11 13.65
CA ARG A 29 -7.43 6.84 14.93
C ARG A 29 -6.14 6.81 15.77
N GLY A 30 -5.26 5.85 15.51
CA GLY A 30 -4.00 5.65 16.24
C GLY A 30 -2.76 6.23 15.54
N SER A 31 -1.60 5.99 16.13
CA SER A 31 -0.29 6.41 15.59
C SER A 31 0.34 5.41 14.63
N CYS A 32 -0.25 4.22 14.48
CA CYS A 32 0.21 3.18 13.56
C CYS A 32 -0.98 2.41 13.00
N VAL A 33 -0.81 1.89 11.78
CA VAL A 33 -1.72 0.93 11.16
C VAL A 33 -0.94 -0.33 10.82
N SER A 34 -1.64 -1.46 10.85
CA SER A 34 -1.10 -2.75 10.42
C SER A 34 -2.09 -3.40 9.46
N PHE A 35 -1.63 -3.80 8.28
CA PHE A 35 -2.49 -4.30 7.21
C PHE A 35 -1.82 -5.39 6.37
N THR A 36 -2.60 -6.06 5.52
CA THR A 36 -2.14 -7.11 4.61
C THR A 36 -2.29 -6.63 3.15
N PRO A 37 -1.61 -7.25 2.16
CA PRO A 37 -1.79 -6.89 0.75
C PRO A 37 -3.25 -6.92 0.30
N ARG A 38 -4.01 -7.94 0.74
CA ARG A 38 -5.45 -8.03 0.49
C ARG A 38 -6.20 -6.82 1.04
N LYS A 39 -5.85 -6.36 2.25
CA LYS A 39 -6.54 -5.23 2.87
C LYS A 39 -6.30 -3.92 2.12
N VAL A 40 -5.10 -3.76 1.54
CA VAL A 40 -4.79 -2.62 0.68
C VAL A 40 -5.67 -2.63 -0.58
N LEU A 41 -5.82 -3.79 -1.25
CA LEU A 41 -6.70 -3.92 -2.42
C LEU A 41 -8.16 -3.59 -2.08
N GLU A 42 -8.69 -4.17 -0.98
CA GLU A 42 -10.06 -3.92 -0.53
C GLU A 42 -10.31 -2.42 -0.31
N PHE A 43 -9.36 -1.73 0.34
CA PHE A 43 -9.45 -0.28 0.58
C PHE A 43 -9.27 0.55 -0.69
N GLY A 44 -8.50 0.04 -1.66
CA GLY A 44 -8.34 0.59 -3.00
C GLY A 44 -9.53 0.35 -3.93
N GLY A 45 -10.63 -0.24 -3.42
CA GLY A 45 -11.84 -0.50 -4.20
C GLY A 45 -11.77 -1.74 -5.11
N VAL A 46 -10.83 -2.64 -4.83
CA VAL A 46 -10.63 -3.88 -5.58
C VAL A 46 -10.88 -5.07 -4.66
N ASP A 47 -11.98 -5.77 -4.91
CA ASP A 47 -12.28 -7.04 -4.25
C ASP A 47 -11.79 -8.19 -5.13
N THR A 48 -10.60 -8.72 -4.82
CA THR A 48 -10.04 -9.86 -5.55
C THR A 48 -9.18 -10.73 -4.63
N THR A 49 -9.19 -12.03 -4.92
CA THR A 49 -8.30 -13.03 -4.32
C THR A 49 -7.26 -13.56 -5.32
N ALA A 50 -7.16 -12.96 -6.51
CA ALA A 50 -6.24 -13.39 -7.55
C ALA A 50 -4.78 -13.38 -7.04
N PRO A 51 -4.05 -14.50 -7.08
CA PRO A 51 -2.69 -14.59 -6.55
C PRO A 51 -1.72 -13.57 -7.16
N VAL A 52 -1.86 -13.30 -8.45
CA VAL A 52 -1.04 -12.29 -9.16
C VAL A 52 -1.27 -10.89 -8.60
N ALA A 53 -2.51 -10.51 -8.28
CA ALA A 53 -2.83 -9.21 -7.69
C ALA A 53 -2.15 -9.05 -6.32
N LEU A 54 -2.29 -10.08 -5.48
CA LEU A 54 -1.68 -10.09 -4.15
C LEU A 54 -0.14 -10.05 -4.22
N THR A 55 0.44 -10.71 -5.23
CA THR A 55 1.90 -10.72 -5.44
C THR A 55 2.41 -9.34 -5.85
N LEU A 56 1.72 -8.63 -6.75
CA LEU A 56 2.12 -7.27 -7.15
C LEU A 56 2.01 -6.29 -6.00
N VAL A 57 0.92 -6.33 -5.22
CA VAL A 57 0.80 -5.48 -4.02
C VAL A 57 1.86 -5.83 -2.99
N LYS A 58 2.14 -7.12 -2.77
CA LYS A 58 3.21 -7.55 -1.87
C LYS A 58 4.55 -6.96 -2.32
N HIS A 59 4.89 -7.08 -3.60
CA HIS A 59 6.12 -6.53 -4.16
C HIS A 59 6.27 -5.02 -3.86
N ILE A 60 5.22 -4.22 -4.11
CA ILE A 60 5.22 -2.78 -3.81
C ILE A 60 5.47 -2.53 -2.31
N LEU A 61 4.80 -3.27 -1.43
CA LEU A 61 4.96 -3.10 0.03
C LEU A 61 6.37 -3.51 0.51
N GLU A 62 6.96 -4.57 -0.06
CA GLU A 62 8.34 -4.95 0.27
C GLU A 62 9.34 -3.87 -0.18
N ARG A 63 9.15 -3.26 -1.37
CA ARG A 63 9.99 -2.13 -1.81
C ARG A 63 9.91 -0.94 -0.85
N LEU A 64 8.75 -0.67 -0.28
CA LEU A 64 8.59 0.37 0.76
C LEU A 64 9.25 0.00 2.10
N VAL A 65 9.29 -1.29 2.43
CA VAL A 65 10.05 -1.79 3.59
C VAL A 65 11.55 -1.63 3.36
N GLU A 66 12.04 -2.02 2.18
CA GLU A 66 13.45 -1.88 1.78
C GLU A 66 13.89 -0.40 1.78
N ALA A 67 13.01 0.51 1.38
CA ALA A 67 13.23 1.95 1.45
C ALA A 67 13.12 2.54 2.87
N GLY A 68 12.84 1.73 3.90
CA GLY A 68 12.73 2.17 5.29
C GLY A 68 11.47 3.00 5.60
N LEU A 69 10.49 3.01 4.70
CA LEU A 69 9.25 3.79 4.86
C LEU A 69 8.19 3.07 5.68
N MET A 70 8.29 1.75 5.82
CA MET A 70 7.40 0.94 6.63
C MET A 70 8.10 -0.32 7.14
N GLN A 71 7.43 -1.09 8.00
CA GLN A 71 8.00 -2.30 8.58
C GLN A 71 7.21 -3.53 8.16
N ARG A 72 7.91 -4.65 7.97
CA ARG A 72 7.28 -5.96 7.83
C ARG A 72 7.15 -6.60 9.21
N ASP A 73 5.97 -7.15 9.49
CA ASP A 73 5.69 -7.99 10.66
C ASP A 73 5.32 -9.40 10.16
N ASP A 74 6.28 -10.31 10.26
CA ASP A 74 6.16 -11.73 9.92
C ASP A 74 6.19 -12.63 11.16
N SER A 75 5.96 -12.06 12.36
CA SER A 75 5.96 -12.80 13.63
C SER A 75 4.75 -13.76 13.77
N ARG A 76 3.85 -13.78 12.79
CA ARG A 76 2.60 -14.53 12.77
C ARG A 76 2.48 -15.30 11.46
N ALA A 77 1.55 -16.26 11.41
CA ALA A 77 1.28 -17.06 10.21
C ALA A 77 0.95 -16.25 8.94
N ARG A 78 0.53 -14.98 9.07
CA ARG A 78 0.26 -14.09 7.94
C ARG A 78 1.09 -12.81 8.08
N THR A 79 1.95 -12.56 7.10
CA THR A 79 2.72 -11.32 6.98
C THR A 79 1.80 -10.11 6.97
N ARG A 80 2.16 -9.11 7.77
CA ARG A 80 1.53 -7.81 7.83
C ARG A 80 2.58 -6.74 7.58
N TYR A 81 2.10 -5.58 7.17
CA TYR A 81 2.92 -4.38 6.99
C TYR A 81 2.43 -3.32 7.95
N VAL A 82 3.38 -2.71 8.66
CA VAL A 82 3.14 -1.73 9.71
C VAL A 82 3.66 -0.38 9.25
N LEU A 83 2.78 0.62 9.25
CA LEU A 83 3.11 2.00 8.92
C LEU A 83 2.71 2.90 10.09
N CYS A 84 3.66 3.70 10.57
CA CYS A 84 3.49 4.56 11.75
C CYS A 84 3.68 6.04 11.41
N LYS A 85 3.17 6.92 12.28
CA LYS A 85 3.18 8.38 12.12
C LYS A 85 4.56 9.02 11.97
N ASN A 86 5.60 8.34 12.42
CA ASN A 86 6.99 8.79 12.29
C ASN A 86 7.58 8.53 10.90
N SER A 87 6.89 7.77 10.04
CA SER A 87 7.31 7.56 8.65
C SER A 87 6.96 8.79 7.78
N PRO A 88 7.86 9.22 6.89
CA PRO A 88 7.55 10.23 5.86
C PRO A 88 6.36 9.82 4.98
N LEU A 89 6.23 8.53 4.68
CA LEU A 89 5.12 8.00 3.88
C LEU A 89 3.77 8.21 4.56
N TRP A 90 3.70 8.07 5.90
CA TRP A 90 2.46 8.34 6.64
C TRP A 90 2.01 9.78 6.46
N GLN A 91 2.94 10.75 6.56
CA GLN A 91 2.61 12.17 6.46
C GLN A 91 2.08 12.51 5.07
N LYS A 92 2.71 11.98 4.02
CA LYS A 92 2.27 12.14 2.64
C LYS A 92 0.87 11.57 2.38
N LEU A 93 0.63 10.34 2.83
CA LEU A 93 -0.68 9.69 2.71
C LEU A 93 -1.76 10.44 3.49
N ARG A 94 -1.47 10.89 4.72
CA ARG A 94 -2.46 11.55 5.57
C ARG A 94 -2.76 12.99 5.11
N GLY A 95 -1.77 13.68 4.55
CA GLY A 95 -1.94 15.01 3.96
C GLY A 95 -2.62 14.99 2.59
N GLY A 96 -2.78 13.83 1.97
CA GLY A 96 -3.31 13.72 0.61
C GLY A 96 -2.39 14.33 -0.45
N ASP A 97 -1.08 14.27 -0.20
CA ASP A 97 -0.05 14.83 -1.07
C ASP A 97 -0.08 14.14 -2.45
N SER A 98 -0.24 14.94 -3.51
CA SER A 98 -0.26 14.48 -4.91
C SER A 98 1.04 13.79 -5.32
N ASP A 99 2.14 14.09 -4.65
CA ASP A 99 3.46 13.54 -4.96
C ASP A 99 3.67 12.13 -4.38
N THR A 100 2.73 11.65 -3.55
CA THR A 100 2.83 10.31 -2.96
C THR A 100 2.86 9.23 -4.04
N LEU A 101 2.03 9.35 -5.08
CA LEU A 101 2.01 8.37 -6.17
C LEU A 101 3.34 8.36 -6.94
N LYS A 102 3.92 9.54 -7.19
CA LYS A 102 5.21 9.67 -7.86
C LYS A 102 6.34 9.02 -7.06
N MET A 103 6.36 9.23 -5.73
CA MET A 103 7.29 8.54 -4.84
C MET A 103 7.16 7.02 -4.93
N LEU A 104 5.93 6.48 -5.00
CA LEU A 104 5.73 5.04 -5.17
C LEU A 104 6.25 4.56 -6.53
N GLU A 105 6.01 5.32 -7.61
CA GLU A 105 6.54 5.02 -8.95
C GLU A 105 8.08 4.96 -8.93
N GLU A 106 8.75 5.92 -8.28
CA GLU A 106 10.23 5.96 -8.18
C GLU A 106 10.81 4.78 -7.39
N ILE A 107 10.22 4.43 -6.25
CA ILE A 107 10.71 3.34 -5.37
C ILE A 107 10.56 1.95 -6.03
N THR A 108 9.59 1.82 -6.93
CA THR A 108 9.23 0.54 -7.57
C THR A 108 9.73 0.40 -9.00
N ALA A 109 10.53 1.36 -9.48
CA ALA A 109 11.12 1.34 -10.83
C ALA A 109 12.38 0.47 -10.95
N GLU A 110 12.90 -0.06 -9.85
CA GLU A 110 14.11 -0.89 -9.76
C GLU A 110 13.80 -2.38 -9.62
#